data_AF-A0A7C5L0P3-F1
#
_entry.id   AF-A0A7C5L0P3-F1
#
_cell.length_a   1.000
_cell.length_b   1.000
_cell.length_c   1.000
_cell.angle_alpha   90.00
_cell.angle_beta   90.00
_cell.angle_gamma   90.00
#
_symmetry.space_group_name_H-M   'P 1'
#
loop_
_entity.id
_entity.type
_entity.pdbx_description
1 polymer ?
#
loop_
_entity_poly.entity_id
_entity_poly.type
_entity_poly.pdbx_seq_one_letter_code
_entity_poly.pdbx_strand_id
1 'polypeptide(L)'
;MIIRIHKEGRKIIFWTAVTSVALSLLADVFFPGIVSGVITFFTVFFLAVVMFFRNPKRELMLPDDSSIYAPADGKIVAIEEIEE
;
A
#
# COMPACT_ATOMS: atom_id res chain seq x y z
N MET A 1 13.11 11.24 -3.32
CA MET A 1 11.92 10.52 -3.81
C MET A 1 10.90 10.46 -2.68
N ILE A 2 9.89 11.34 -2.71
CA ILE A 2 8.84 11.35 -1.67
C ILE A 2 7.82 10.26 -2.03
N ILE A 3 7.59 9.32 -1.11
CA ILE A 3 6.54 8.29 -1.26
C ILE A 3 5.19 9.02 -1.27
N ARG A 4 4.51 9.02 -2.42
CA ARG A 4 3.13 9.50 -2.51
C ARG A 4 2.22 8.38 -1.98
N ILE A 5 1.37 8.70 -1.01
CA ILE A 5 0.42 7.75 -0.43
C ILE A 5 -0.96 7.99 -1.04
N HIS A 6 -1.64 6.90 -1.40
CA HIS A 6 -3.00 6.96 -1.90
C HIS A 6 -3.93 7.61 -0.86
N LYS A 7 -4.88 8.45 -1.31
CA LYS A 7 -5.72 9.25 -0.40
C LYS A 7 -6.53 8.40 0.59
N GLU A 8 -7.03 7.25 0.13
CA GLU A 8 -7.77 6.29 0.97
C GLU A 8 -6.85 5.56 1.96
N GLY A 9 -5.59 5.34 1.57
CA GLY A 9 -4.60 4.67 2.42
C GLY A 9 -4.18 5.46 3.64
N ARG A 10 -4.33 6.80 3.65
CA ARG A 10 -3.88 7.63 4.78
C ARG A 10 -4.57 7.29 6.10
N LYS A 11 -5.90 7.11 6.06
CA LYS A 11 -6.67 6.74 7.26
C LYS A 11 -6.27 5.35 7.75
N ILE A 12 -6.09 4.41 6.82
CA ILE A 12 -5.73 3.03 7.13
C ILE A 12 -4.34 2.98 7.77
N ILE A 13 -3.33 3.59 7.15
CA ILE A 13 -1.96 3.66 7.70
C ILE A 13 -1.95 4.28 9.11
N PHE A 14 -2.70 5.37 9.33
CA PHE A 14 -2.78 6.00 10.65
C PHE A 14 -3.33 5.03 11.70
N TRP A 15 -4.47 4.41 11.44
CA TRP A 15 -5.06 3.45 12.37
C TRP A 15 -4.19 2.22 12.57
N THR A 16 -3.56 1.69 11.52
CA THR A 16 -2.61 0.58 11.63
C THR A 16 -1.41 0.94 12.50
N ALA A 17 -0.87 2.16 12.40
CA ALA A 17 0.22 2.61 13.26
C ALA A 17 -0.20 2.63 14.74
N VAL A 18 -1.34 3.26 15.03
CA VAL A 18 -1.88 3.37 16.40
C VAL A 18 -2.15 1.99 16.99
N THR A 19 -2.81 1.09 16.25
CA THR A 19 -3.12 -0.25 16.75
C THR A 19 -1.87 -1.10 16.91
N SER A 20 -0.89 -1.00 16.00
CA SER A 20 0.38 -1.74 16.11
C SER A 20 1.16 -1.35 17.36
N VAL A 21 1.22 -0.06 17.70
CA VAL A 21 1.87 0.42 18.92
C VAL A 21 1.09 -0.03 20.16
N ALA A 22 -0.23 0.14 20.17
CA ALA A 22 -1.08 -0.26 21.29
C ALA A 22 -0.95 -1.77 21.60
N LEU A 23 -0.99 -2.61 20.56
CA LEU A 23 -0.83 -4.07 20.70
C LEU A 23 0.58 -4.46 21.14
N SER A 24 1.61 -3.74 20.67
CA SER A 24 2.99 -3.99 21.11
C SER A 24 3.18 -3.67 22.60
N LEU A 25 2.60 -2.55 23.09
CA LEU A 25 2.64 -2.19 24.51
C LEU A 25 1.84 -3.16 25.38
N LEU A 26 0.67 -3.60 24.92
CA LEU A 26 -0.10 -4.63 25.63
C LEU A 26 0.69 -5.94 25.71
N ALA A 27 1.35 -6.35 24.63
CA ALA A 27 2.20 -7.54 24.65
C ALA A 27 3.37 -7.44 25.63
N ASP A 28 3.94 -6.25 25.82
CA ASP A 28 4.99 -6.01 26.82
C ASP A 28 4.50 -6.26 28.26
N VAL A 29 3.28 -5.79 28.58
CA VAL A 29 2.68 -5.97 29.91
C VAL A 29 2.31 -7.44 30.19
N PHE A 30 1.73 -8.14 29.21
CA PHE A 30 1.21 -9.49 29.42
C PHE A 30 2.22 -10.60 29.12
N PHE A 31 3.19 -10.36 28.23
CA PHE A 31 4.13 -11.36 27.74
C PHE A 31 5.55 -10.78 27.56
N PRO A 32 6.24 -10.37 28.65
CA PRO A 32 7.54 -9.70 28.58
C PRO A 32 8.65 -10.51 27.89
N GLY A 33 8.48 -11.83 27.75
CA GLY A 33 9.46 -12.71 27.09
C GLY A 33 9.45 -12.68 25.55
N ILE A 34 8.42 -12.13 24.91
CA ILE A 34 8.26 -12.18 23.43
C ILE A 34 8.23 -10.81 22.75
N VAL A 35 8.46 -9.75 23.52
CA VAL A 35 8.24 -8.35 23.11
C VAL A 35 9.04 -7.98 21.87
N SER A 36 10.30 -8.39 21.81
CA SER A 36 11.16 -8.16 20.64
C SER A 36 10.58 -8.78 19.36
N GLY A 37 10.03 -9.98 19.45
CA GLY A 37 9.39 -10.66 18.30
C GLY A 37 8.11 -9.96 17.87
N VAL A 38 7.28 -9.55 18.84
CA VAL A 38 6.04 -8.81 18.59
C VAL A 38 6.30 -7.46 17.93
N ILE A 39 7.25 -6.68 18.44
CA ILE A 39 7.64 -5.39 17.85
C ILE A 39 8.16 -5.58 16.42
N THR A 40 9.00 -6.59 16.20
CA THR A 40 9.53 -6.90 14.86
C THR A 40 8.40 -7.24 13.89
N PHE A 41 7.48 -8.11 14.30
CA PHE A 41 6.33 -8.48 13.50
C PHE A 41 5.46 -7.28 13.12
N PHE A 42 5.06 -6.46 14.10
CA PHE A 42 4.24 -5.28 13.85
C PHE A 42 4.95 -4.24 12.99
N THR A 43 6.27 -4.11 13.11
CA THR A 43 7.08 -3.23 12.27
C THR A 43 7.05 -3.69 10.81
N VAL A 44 7.32 -4.99 10.55
CA VAL A 44 7.28 -5.55 9.20
C VAL A 44 5.88 -5.46 8.61
N PHE A 45 4.86 -5.77 9.39
CA PHE A 45 3.45 -5.64 8.99
C PHE A 45 3.09 -4.20 8.63
N PHE A 46 3.46 -3.23 9.46
CA PHE A 46 3.24 -1.81 9.18
C PHE A 46 3.92 -1.37 7.88
N LEU A 47 5.16 -1.78 7.65
CA LEU A 47 5.87 -1.49 6.41
C LEU A 47 5.15 -2.09 5.19
N ALA A 48 4.65 -3.32 5.28
CA ALA A 48 3.87 -3.94 4.20
C ALA A 48 2.58 -3.15 3.88
N VAL A 49 1.87 -2.67 4.90
CA VAL A 49 0.68 -1.81 4.72
C VAL A 49 1.04 -0.50 4.03
N VAL A 50 2.14 0.15 4.43
CA VAL A 50 2.63 1.37 3.77
C VAL A 50 3.00 1.10 2.30
N MET A 51 3.62 -0.04 2.00
CA MET A 51 3.97 -0.43 0.63
C MET A 51 2.72 -0.67 -0.24
N PHE A 52 1.66 -1.25 0.31
CA PHE A 52 0.40 -1.50 -0.39
C PHE A 52 -0.29 -0.20 -0.84
N PHE A 53 -0.32 0.82 0.02
CA PHE A 53 -0.96 2.10 -0.28
C PHE A 53 -0.05 3.12 -0.99
N ARG A 54 1.13 2.69 -1.45
CA ARG A 54 2.02 3.54 -2.24
C ARG A 54 1.39 3.83 -3.60
N ASN A 55 1.35 5.10 -3.97
CA ASN A 55 0.94 5.55 -5.29
C ASN A 55 2.18 5.85 -6.16
N PRO A 56 2.54 4.98 -7.12
CA PRO A 56 3.68 5.21 -8.00
C PRO A 56 3.44 6.41 -8.91
N LYS A 57 4.48 7.21 -9.15
CA LYS A 57 4.41 8.25 -10.18
C LYS A 57 4.52 7.56 -11.54
N ARG A 58 3.48 7.67 -12.37
CA ARG A 58 3.50 7.22 -13.77
C ARG A 58 3.87 8.42 -14.63
N GLU A 59 5.03 8.39 -15.28
CA GLU A 59 5.42 9.42 -16.24
C GLU A 59 4.88 9.02 -17.62
N LEU A 60 4.09 9.91 -18.22
CA LEU A 60 3.59 9.74 -19.58
C LEU A 60 4.58 10.42 -20.53
N MET A 61 5.02 9.72 -21.58
CA MET A 61 6.01 10.24 -22.53
C MET A 61 5.44 11.32 -23.45
N LEU A 62 4.14 11.27 -23.77
CA LEU A 62 3.42 12.23 -24.61
C LEU A 62 2.02 12.44 -24.02
N PRO A 63 1.81 13.47 -23.18
CA PRO A 63 0.48 13.79 -22.67
C PRO A 63 -0.35 14.44 -23.78
N ASP A 64 -1.28 13.67 -24.35
CA ASP A 64 -2.32 14.13 -25.26
C ASP A 64 -3.70 13.88 -24.64
N ASP A 65 -4.59 14.88 -24.73
CA ASP A 65 -5.96 14.85 -24.18
C ASP A 65 -6.89 13.97 -25.02
N SER A 66 -6.54 13.67 -26.27
CA SER A 66 -7.31 12.76 -27.13
C SER A 66 -6.92 11.28 -26.98
N SER A 67 -5.92 10.98 -26.14
CA SER A 67 -5.35 9.64 -26.01
C SER A 67 -5.88 8.89 -24.78
N ILE A 68 -6.32 7.64 -24.98
CA ILE A 68 -6.72 6.72 -23.90
C ILE A 68 -5.51 5.86 -23.51
N TYR A 69 -5.12 5.91 -22.24
CA TYR A 69 -3.99 5.15 -21.72
C TYR A 69 -4.42 3.84 -21.05
N ALA A 70 -3.56 2.82 -21.13
CA ALA A 70 -3.79 1.56 -20.45
C ALA A 70 -3.91 1.77 -18.92
N PRO A 71 -4.96 1.25 -18.26
CA PRO A 71 -5.18 1.49 -16.83
C PRO A 71 -4.20 0.73 -15.94
N ALA A 72 -3.61 -0.35 -16.44
CA ALA A 72 -2.69 -1.22 -15.73
C ALA A 72 -1.53 -1.65 -16.64
N ASP A 73 -0.47 -2.18 -16.04
CA ASP A 73 0.61 -2.81 -16.77
C ASP A 73 0.23 -4.28 -17.06
N GLY A 74 0.52 -4.76 -18.27
CA GLY A 74 0.17 -6.12 -18.69
C GLY A 74 0.32 -6.33 -20.19
N LYS A 75 0.04 -7.55 -20.66
CA LYS A 75 -0.04 -7.88 -22.08
C LYS A 75 -1.50 -7.90 -22.51
N ILE A 76 -1.81 -7.14 -23.56
CA ILE A 76 -3.12 -7.24 -24.22
C ILE A 76 -3.16 -8.56 -25.00
N VAL A 77 -4.12 -9.43 -24.69
CA VAL A 77 -4.23 -10.77 -25.30
C VAL A 77 -5.07 -10.74 -26.58
N ALA A 78 -6.15 -9.96 -26.58
CA ALA A 78 -7.02 -9.76 -27.73
C ALA A 78 -7.61 -8.35 -27.69
N ILE A 79 -7.81 -7.76 -28.86
CA ILE A 79 -8.64 -6.58 -29.08
C ILE A 79 -9.61 -6.99 -30.18
N GLU A 80 -10.87 -7.17 -29.82
CA GLU A 80 -11.91 -7.66 -30.73
C GLU A 80 -13.08 -6.68 -30.66
N GLU A 81 -13.68 -6.43 -31.83
CA GLU A 81 -14.96 -5.74 -31.90
C GLU A 81 -16.06 -6.70 -31.44
N ILE A 82 -16.93 -6.23 -30.55
CA ILE A 82 -18.04 -7.02 -30.02
C ILE A 82 -19.30 -6.57 -30.76
N GLU A 83 -19.93 -7.48 -31.51
CA GLU A 83 -21.28 -7.29 -32.04
C GLU A 83 -22.29 -7.81 -30.99
N GLU A 84 -23.34 -7.04 -30.70
CA GLU A 84 -24.42 -7.42 -29.76
C GLU A 84 -25.30 -8.57 -30.28
#